data_AF-A0A852ZNJ2-F1
#
_entry.id   AF-A0A852ZNJ2-F1
#
_cell.length_a   1.000
_cell.length_b   1.000
_cell.length_c   1.000
_cell.angle_alpha   90.00
_cell.angle_beta   90.00
_cell.angle_gamma   90.00
#
_symmetry.space_group_name_H-M   'P 1'
#
loop_
_entity.id
_entity.type
_entity.pdbx_description
1 polymer ?
#
loop_
_entity_poly.entity_id
_entity_poly.type
_entity_poly.pdbx_seq_one_letter_code
_entity_poly.pdbx_strand_id
1 'polypeptide(L)'
;MSLGPANVLVDQTSGAFTLIDWDEIGPISPSRELASQLWTWHLHNGQPDIAGIRETVTAYREAGGTADISDLGAFSFGLACDLNYLADEISAAMDTEMPPSMREYAERQAERFLADLPSPGQLAAIVQAARTV
;
A
#
# COMPACT_ATOMS: atom_id res chain seq x y z
N MET A 1 -1.17 -1.27 9.50
CA MET A 1 -1.03 -2.58 8.82
C MET A 1 -0.40 -2.37 7.46
N SER A 2 0.76 -2.98 7.23
CA SER A 2 1.41 -3.03 5.92
C SER A 2 1.27 -4.43 5.34
N LEU A 3 0.38 -4.61 4.35
CA LEU A 3 0.31 -5.83 3.53
C LEU A 3 1.18 -5.71 2.26
N GLY A 4 2.35 -5.08 2.40
CA GLY A 4 3.30 -4.96 1.29
C GLY A 4 3.96 -6.31 0.93
N PRO A 5 4.63 -6.40 -0.23
CA PRO A 5 5.27 -7.64 -0.69
C PRO A 5 6.27 -8.26 0.29
N ALA A 6 6.92 -7.45 1.13
CA ALA A 6 7.84 -7.94 2.15
C ALA A 6 7.15 -8.79 3.24
N ASN A 7 5.83 -8.61 3.43
CA ASN A 7 5.04 -9.26 4.47
C ASN A 7 4.21 -10.45 3.93
N VAL A 8 4.50 -10.89 2.70
CA VAL A 8 3.85 -12.06 2.08
C VAL A 8 4.90 -13.10 1.74
N LEU A 9 4.85 -14.24 2.42
CA LEU A 9 5.66 -15.40 2.09
C LEU A 9 4.92 -16.29 1.08
N VAL A 10 5.66 -16.80 0.09
CA VAL A 10 5.14 -17.72 -0.92
C VAL A 10 5.78 -19.09 -0.73
N ASP A 11 4.97 -20.10 -0.43
CA ASP A 11 5.44 -21.47 -0.42
C ASP A 11 5.79 -21.91 -1.84
N GLN A 12 7.07 -22.27 -2.06
CA GLN A 12 7.59 -22.55 -3.40
C GLN A 12 7.05 -23.85 -4.02
N THR A 13 6.43 -24.72 -3.23
CA THR A 13 5.92 -26.02 -3.71
C THR A 13 4.44 -25.95 -4.06
N SER A 14 3.65 -25.34 -3.18
CA SER A 14 2.19 -25.25 -3.28
C SER A 14 1.70 -23.93 -3.87
N GLY A 15 2.54 -22.89 -3.88
CA GLY A 15 2.15 -21.53 -4.26
C GLY A 15 1.29 -20.81 -3.22
N ALA A 16 1.10 -21.39 -2.03
CA ALA A 16 0.27 -20.80 -0.99
C ALA A 16 0.91 -19.53 -0.40
N PHE A 17 0.08 -18.52 -0.12
CA PHE A 17 0.49 -17.29 0.53
C PHE A 17 0.36 -17.37 2.05
N THR A 18 1.37 -16.89 2.78
CA THR A 18 1.33 -16.70 4.23
C THR A 18 1.63 -15.24 4.56
N LEU A 19 0.72 -14.60 5.28
CA LEU A 19 0.91 -13.24 5.78
C LEU A 19 1.65 -13.26 7.12
N ILE A 20 2.63 -12.38 7.24
CA ILE A 20 3.40 -12.14 8.47
C ILE A 20 3.20 -10.69 8.93
N ASP A 21 3.84 -10.32 10.04
CA ASP A 21 3.86 -8.94 10.55
C ASP A 21 2.45 -8.41 10.92
N TRP A 22 1.86 -9.04 11.93
CA TRP A 22 0.49 -8.78 12.39
C TRP A 22 0.41 -7.70 13.48
N ASP A 23 1.50 -6.99 13.73
CA ASP A 23 1.67 -6.15 14.92
C ASP A 23 0.80 -4.88 14.85
N GLU A 24 0.45 -4.45 13.63
CA GLU A 24 -0.37 -3.27 13.36
C GLU A 24 -1.79 -3.60 12.88
N ILE A 25 -2.33 -4.76 13.25
CA ILE A 25 -3.68 -5.14 12.82
C ILE A 25 -4.75 -4.36 13.57
N GLY A 26 -5.82 -4.05 12.85
CA GLY A 26 -6.98 -3.38 13.41
C GLY A 26 -8.20 -3.50 12.49
N PRO A 27 -9.40 -3.19 13.01
CA PRO A 27 -10.59 -3.18 12.19
C PRO A 27 -10.50 -2.09 11.12
N ILE A 28 -10.67 -2.49 9.86
CA ILE A 28 -10.70 -1.60 8.70
C ILE A 28 -11.80 -2.03 7.72
N SER A 29 -12.34 -1.07 6.98
CA SER A 29 -13.23 -1.36 5.85
C SER A 29 -12.49 -2.18 4.77
N PRO A 30 -13.06 -3.28 4.27
CA PRO A 30 -12.48 -4.05 3.17
C PRO A 30 -12.16 -3.19 1.94
N SER A 31 -12.97 -2.17 1.65
CA SER A 31 -12.72 -1.23 0.54
C SER A 31 -11.44 -0.44 0.71
N ARG A 32 -11.17 0.00 1.93
CA ARG A 32 -9.99 0.83 2.24
C ARG A 32 -8.71 0.00 2.23
N GLU A 33 -8.81 -1.22 2.78
CA GLU A 33 -7.72 -2.19 2.75
C GLU A 33 -7.38 -2.59 1.31
N LEU A 34 -8.38 -2.99 0.52
CA LEU A 34 -8.13 -3.37 -0.87
C LEU A 34 -7.59 -2.20 -1.70
N ALA A 35 -8.12 -0.99 -1.52
CA ALA A 35 -7.63 0.18 -2.23
C ALA A 35 -6.16 0.49 -1.91
N SER A 36 -5.74 0.42 -0.64
CA SER A 36 -4.32 0.57 -0.29
C SER A 36 -3.46 -0.53 -0.92
N GLN A 37 -3.94 -1.78 -0.96
CA GLN A 37 -3.16 -2.85 -1.58
C GLN A 37 -3.05 -2.71 -3.11
N LEU A 38 -4.09 -2.27 -3.80
CA LEU A 38 -4.00 -2.06 -5.25
C LEU A 38 -2.97 -0.99 -5.62
N TRP A 39 -2.86 0.06 -4.81
CA TRP A 39 -1.80 1.05 -4.93
C TRP A 39 -0.42 0.41 -4.68
N THR A 40 -0.24 -0.26 -3.54
CA THR A 40 1.06 -0.77 -3.08
C THR A 40 1.64 -1.82 -4.02
N TRP A 41 0.77 -2.68 -4.57
CA TRP A 41 1.19 -3.82 -5.39
C TRP A 41 1.26 -3.52 -6.88
N HIS A 42 0.46 -2.57 -7.38
CA HIS A 42 0.29 -2.38 -8.82
C HIS A 42 0.65 -0.98 -9.31
N LEU A 43 1.12 -0.08 -8.46
CA LEU A 43 1.72 1.16 -8.93
C LEU A 43 3.25 1.06 -8.92
N HIS A 44 3.84 1.16 -10.11
CA HIS A 44 5.29 1.06 -10.28
C HIS A 44 5.80 2.24 -11.08
N ASN A 45 6.77 2.99 -10.55
CA ASN A 45 7.36 4.15 -11.22
C ASN A 45 6.29 5.12 -11.76
N GLY A 46 5.22 5.30 -11.00
CA GLY A 46 4.07 6.13 -11.35
C GLY A 46 3.17 5.57 -12.47
N GLN A 47 3.28 4.30 -12.84
CA GLN A 47 2.43 3.65 -13.85
C GLN A 47 1.59 2.53 -13.21
N PRO A 48 0.24 2.65 -13.20
CA PRO A 48 -0.62 1.58 -12.69
C PRO A 48 -0.63 0.37 -13.64
N ASP A 49 -0.41 -0.83 -13.10
CA ASP A 49 -0.64 -2.10 -13.79
C ASP A 49 -2.15 -2.42 -13.81
N ILE A 50 -2.81 -1.95 -14.86
CA ILE A 50 -4.25 -2.12 -15.04
C ILE A 50 -4.65 -3.60 -15.14
N ALA A 51 -3.80 -4.46 -15.69
CA ALA A 51 -4.10 -5.88 -15.81
C ALA A 51 -4.03 -6.56 -14.44
N GLY A 52 -2.93 -6.33 -13.70
CA GLY A 52 -2.74 -6.85 -12.34
C GLY A 52 -3.82 -6.38 -11.37
N ILE A 53 -4.25 -5.11 -11.48
CA ILE A 53 -5.36 -4.58 -10.67
C ILE A 53 -6.64 -5.36 -10.93
N ARG A 54 -6.99 -5.57 -12.21
CA ARG A 54 -8.22 -6.30 -12.58
C ARG A 54 -8.18 -7.74 -12.09
N GLU A 55 -7.05 -8.42 -12.30
CA GLU A 55 -6.86 -9.80 -11.85
C GLU A 55 -7.01 -9.92 -10.32
N THR A 56 -6.39 -9.01 -9.58
CA THR A 56 -6.46 -8.97 -8.11
C THR A 56 -7.89 -8.75 -7.62
N VAL A 57 -8.62 -7.78 -8.20
CA VAL A 57 -10.01 -7.49 -7.79
C VAL A 57 -10.94 -8.64 -8.14
N THR A 58 -10.78 -9.26 -9.31
CA THR A 58 -11.54 -10.45 -9.70
C THR A 58 -11.31 -11.59 -8.71
N ALA A 59 -10.05 -11.95 -8.45
CA ALA A 59 -9.71 -13.02 -7.52
C ALA A 59 -10.21 -12.75 -6.10
N TYR A 60 -10.12 -11.51 -5.64
CA TYR A 60 -10.65 -11.09 -4.34
C TYR A 60 -12.17 -11.29 -4.24
N ARG A 61 -12.92 -10.96 -5.29
CA ARG A 61 -14.38 -11.17 -5.34
C ARG A 61 -14.75 -12.64 -5.47
N GLU A 62 -14.02 -13.41 -6.28
CA GLU A 62 -14.21 -14.86 -6.40
C GLU A 62 -13.98 -15.58 -5.06
N ALA A 63 -13.07 -15.05 -4.22
CA ALA A 63 -12.85 -15.51 -2.85
C ALA A 63 -13.94 -15.04 -1.85
N GLY A 64 -14.97 -14.30 -2.30
CA GLY A 64 -16.08 -13.82 -1.47
C GLY A 64 -15.89 -12.44 -0.86
N GLY A 65 -14.87 -11.69 -1.30
CA GLY A 65 -14.60 -10.33 -0.83
C GLY A 65 -15.69 -9.32 -1.20
N THR A 66 -15.92 -8.35 -0.31
CA THR A 66 -17.07 -7.41 -0.41
C THR A 66 -16.67 -5.95 -0.61
N ALA A 67 -15.38 -5.68 -0.85
CA ALA A 67 -14.86 -4.35 -1.09
C ALA A 67 -15.52 -3.68 -2.32
N ASP A 68 -15.97 -2.44 -2.12
CA ASP A 68 -16.40 -1.53 -3.19
C ASP A 68 -15.41 -0.36 -3.28
N ILE A 69 -14.72 -0.24 -4.41
CA ILE A 69 -13.78 0.84 -4.71
C ILE A 69 -14.49 1.79 -5.67
N SER A 70 -15.43 2.56 -5.12
CA SER A 70 -16.27 3.48 -5.88
C SER A 70 -15.55 4.79 -6.19
N ASP A 71 -14.67 5.27 -5.34
CA ASP A 71 -14.10 6.61 -5.50
C ASP A 71 -12.76 6.74 -4.80
N LEU A 72 -12.15 7.92 -4.96
CA LEU A 72 -10.86 8.26 -4.36
C LEU A 72 -10.89 8.19 -2.82
N GLY A 73 -12.07 8.30 -2.19
CA GLY A 73 -12.23 8.18 -0.75
C GLY A 73 -11.82 6.81 -0.22
N ALA A 74 -11.83 5.76 -1.04
CA ALA A 74 -11.33 4.44 -0.68
C ALA A 74 -9.83 4.46 -0.30
N PHE A 75 -9.04 5.38 -0.87
CA PHE A 75 -7.60 5.50 -0.60
C PHE A 75 -7.25 6.30 0.66
N SER A 76 -8.24 6.92 1.30
CA SER A 76 -8.02 7.79 2.47
C SER A 76 -7.23 7.12 3.59
N PHE A 77 -7.44 5.83 3.83
CA PHE A 77 -6.69 5.08 4.83
C PHE A 77 -5.24 4.87 4.42
N GLY A 78 -4.98 4.38 3.21
CA GLY A 78 -3.62 4.18 2.70
C GLY A 78 -2.82 5.47 2.76
N LEU A 79 -3.39 6.56 2.26
CA LEU A 79 -2.80 7.91 2.34
C LEU A 79 -2.51 8.36 3.78
N ALA A 80 -3.40 8.07 4.73
CA ALA A 80 -3.17 8.43 6.13
C ALA A 80 -2.03 7.62 6.75
N CYS A 81 -1.94 6.32 6.47
CA CYS A 81 -0.83 5.47 6.93
C CYS A 81 0.50 5.95 6.37
N ASP A 82 0.52 6.23 5.07
CA ASP A 82 1.63 6.79 4.32
C ASP A 82 2.13 8.13 4.90
N LEU A 83 1.21 9.04 5.21
CA LEU A 83 1.54 10.32 5.83
C LEU A 83 2.03 10.18 7.27
N ASN A 84 1.49 9.23 8.04
CA ASN A 84 1.97 8.93 9.39
C ASN A 84 3.41 8.38 9.32
N TYR A 85 3.67 7.43 8.42
CA TYR A 85 5.00 6.90 8.19
C TYR A 85 6.00 8.00 7.80
N LEU A 86 5.63 8.88 6.87
CA LEU A 86 6.47 10.01 6.49
C LEU A 86 6.75 10.94 7.69
N ALA A 87 5.76 11.18 8.55
CA ALA A 87 5.94 12.01 9.74
C ALA A 87 6.92 11.37 10.74
N ASP A 88 6.86 10.05 10.91
CA ASP A 88 7.79 9.29 11.76
C ASP A 88 9.22 9.35 11.21
N GLU A 89 9.42 9.15 9.90
CA GLU A 89 10.74 9.21 9.26
C GLU A 89 11.34 10.63 9.32
N ILE A 90 10.54 11.68 9.11
CA ILE A 90 11.00 13.07 9.28
C ILE A 90 11.40 13.32 10.74
N SER A 91 10.61 12.85 11.70
CA SER A 91 10.91 13.00 13.12
C SER A 91 12.22 12.30 13.49
N ALA A 92 12.42 11.08 13.01
CA ALA A 92 13.64 10.31 13.22
C ALA A 92 14.87 10.97 12.57
N ALA A 93 14.74 11.50 11.35
CA ALA A 93 15.82 12.22 10.67
C ALA A 93 16.27 13.48 11.45
N MET A 94 15.34 14.13 12.15
CA MET A 94 15.60 15.34 12.94
C MET A 94 16.06 15.06 14.39
N ASP A 95 15.94 13.82 14.88
CA ASP A 95 16.29 13.48 16.27
C ASP A 95 17.81 13.45 16.47
N THR A 96 18.35 14.45 17.17
CA THR A 96 19.80 14.55 17.40
C THR A 96 20.37 13.46 18.30
N GLU A 97 19.52 12.81 19.09
CA GLU A 97 19.91 11.72 20.02
C GLU A 97 19.98 10.36 19.32
N MET A 98 19.40 10.23 18.12
CA MET A 98 19.50 9.00 17.32
C MET A 98 20.90 8.82 16.71
N PRO A 99 21.34 7.55 16.53
CA PRO A 99 22.55 7.25 15.78
C PRO A 99 22.54 7.87 14.37
N PRO A 100 23.65 8.46 13.89
CA PRO A 100 23.70 9.10 12.57
C PRO A 100 23.21 8.21 11.42
N SER A 101 23.56 6.92 11.44
CA SER A 101 23.15 5.96 10.41
C SER A 101 21.63 5.72 10.36
N MET A 102 20.93 5.83 11.49
CA MET A 102 19.47 5.71 11.55
C MET A 102 18.81 6.98 10.98
N ARG A 103 19.35 8.16 11.30
CA ARG A 103 18.85 9.43 10.76
C ARG A 103 19.04 9.52 9.24
N GLU A 104 20.21 9.12 8.75
CA GLU A 104 20.50 9.07 7.31
C GLU A 104 19.61 8.05 6.59
N TYR A 105 19.25 6.95 7.25
CA TYR A 105 18.28 5.99 6.71
C TYR A 105 16.90 6.63 6.61
N ALA A 106 16.45 7.29 7.68
CA ALA A 106 15.15 7.94 7.74
C ALA A 106 15.02 9.07 6.71
N GLU A 107 16.07 9.88 6.54
CA GLU A 107 16.14 10.91 5.50
C GLU A 107 15.96 10.30 4.09
N ARG A 108 16.65 9.20 3.78
CA ARG A 108 16.48 8.49 2.49
C ARG A 108 15.07 7.91 2.32
N GLN A 109 14.45 7.40 3.39
CA GLN A 109 13.07 6.91 3.31
C GLN A 109 12.10 8.07 3.03
N ALA A 110 12.25 9.20 3.73
CA ALA A 110 11.42 10.38 3.52
C ALA A 110 11.56 10.95 2.10
N GLU A 111 12.79 11.06 1.58
CA GLU A 111 13.05 11.50 0.20
C GLU A 111 12.39 10.58 -0.83
N ARG A 112 12.57 9.26 -0.67
CA ARG A 112 11.95 8.27 -1.55
C ARG A 112 10.43 8.36 -1.49
N PHE A 113 9.88 8.45 -0.29
CA PHE A 113 8.45 8.50 -0.07
C PHE A 113 7.82 9.73 -0.76
N LEU A 114 8.43 10.91 -0.58
CA LEU A 114 7.99 12.15 -1.24
C LEU A 114 8.05 12.08 -2.77
N ALA A 115 9.01 11.33 -3.32
CA ALA A 115 9.15 11.15 -4.77
C ALA A 115 8.11 10.18 -5.36
N ASP A 116 7.63 9.22 -4.57
CA ASP A 116 6.78 8.10 -5.03
C ASP A 116 5.29 8.28 -4.70
N LEU A 117 4.88 9.45 -4.18
CA LEU A 117 3.49 9.73 -3.79
C LEU A 117 2.47 9.64 -4.94
N PRO A 118 1.20 9.27 -4.64
CA PRO A 118 0.10 9.26 -5.61
C PRO A 118 -0.19 10.62 -6.19
N SER A 119 -0.24 10.68 -7.52
CA SER A 119 -1.09 11.67 -8.16
C SER A 119 -2.56 11.23 -8.09
N PRO A 120 -3.50 12.18 -7.95
CA PRO A 120 -4.93 11.88 -8.05
C PRO A 120 -5.32 11.17 -9.36
N GLY A 121 -4.59 11.42 -10.45
CA GLY A 121 -4.82 10.77 -11.75
C GLY A 121 -4.49 9.27 -11.74
N GLN A 122 -3.40 8.87 -11.07
CA GLN A 122 -3.06 7.45 -10.89
C GLN A 122 -4.12 6.75 -10.03
N LEU A 123 -4.55 7.36 -8.93
CA LEU A 123 -5.62 6.82 -8.09
C LEU A 123 -6.93 6.65 -8.87
N ALA A 124 -7.29 7.64 -9.69
CA ALA A 124 -8.47 7.57 -10.54
C ALA A 124 -8.38 6.43 -11.58
N ALA A 125 -7.19 6.17 -12.13
CA ALA A 125 -6.97 5.04 -13.03
C ALA A 125 -7.16 3.69 -12.31
N ILE A 126 -6.69 3.57 -11.07
CA ILE A 126 -6.92 2.37 -10.24
C ILE A 126 -8.42 2.17 -9.98
N VAL A 127 -9.15 3.22 -9.59
CA VAL A 127 -10.62 3.17 -9.41
C VAL A 127 -11.31 2.69 -10.70
N GLN A 128 -10.92 3.25 -11.84
CA GLN A 128 -11.52 2.89 -13.12
C GLN A 128 -11.25 1.44 -13.49
N ALA A 129 -10.04 0.93 -13.23
CA ALA A 129 -9.70 -0.47 -13.46
C ALA A 129 -10.52 -1.41 -12.57
N ALA A 130 -10.59 -1.14 -11.27
CA ALA A 130 -11.29 -1.95 -10.27
C ALA A 130 -12.82 -2.03 -10.49
N ARG A 131 -13.42 -1.02 -11.11
CA ARG A 131 -14.85 -0.98 -11.45
C ARG A 131 -15.24 -1.79 -12.69
N THR A 132 -14.25 -2.16 -13.51
CA THR A 132 -14.50 -2.80 -14.82
C THR A 132 -14.43 -4.33 -14.79
N VAL A 133 -14.32 -4.90 -13.60
CA VAL A 133 -14.42 -6.34 -13.33
C VAL A 133 -15.67 -6.66 -12.55
#